data_AF-A0A378JC71-F1
#
_entry.id   AF-A0A378JC71-F1
#
_cell.length_a   1.000
_cell.length_b   1.000
_cell.length_c   1.000
_cell.angle_alpha   90.00
_cell.angle_beta   90.00
_cell.angle_gamma   90.00
#
_symmetry.space_group_name_H-M   'P 1'
#
loop_
_entity.id
_entity.type
_entity.pdbx_description
1 polymer ?
#
loop_
_entity_poly.entity_id
_entity_poly.type
_entity_poly.pdbx_seq_one_letter_code
_entity_poly.pdbx_strand_id
1 'polypeptide(L)'
;MTVAVLRHMGSLIGIDQLPVTSPGDNEIINWEFGKELAKQPATFFHPMISKHLELNVTYSVLCTRLLHDFSRPGVSKAELVEQLVAALMMAELLTPLYRDFLGEWHEVARLQDDKKVFRDLLATQNYSFGASEDKAIALSAWSGQRVRGATPNWNFPRLMFGRSRRLFTTLVPIIKDFEFVRDYLIESKLGRKVAAVDPYLGVIVSHASWLFFAPRLTVNSIVLLSFIVPSWWTAAKEKKMGLWLGFLGQLQQRWFELGNDSLWMTSGLLNCFVLTGPLAPLGIYVTLSLFLFDVLWARLRARIEHNRLTGQQKVYDDMALEIGGEETKEWLELKSYREHFAQRVEFEDRRLFVTLVNTQTLMFGMCFAFPAFAASPLLPFLGALIVLTTTFMVNRHLQALGQLRPVDRVIALNDKSGKSIYETGLTLFRPSEPTEPPHDDRLREDDSIQMGKSDHRGLHHSKSAPGFLETKPLAKSDPVILPFTSNTAFV
;
A
#
# COMPACT_ATOMS: atom_id res chain seq x y z
N MET A 1 -22.71 -2.34 -18.24
CA MET A 1 -22.21 -3.37 -17.32
C MET A 1 -20.96 -2.95 -16.51
N THR A 2 -20.58 -1.66 -16.52
CA THR A 2 -19.71 -1.03 -15.51
C THR A 2 -20.29 0.32 -15.07
N VAL A 3 -21.62 0.43 -15.20
CA VAL A 3 -22.36 1.69 -15.26
C VAL A 3 -22.43 2.35 -13.90
N ALA A 4 -22.56 1.60 -12.80
CA ALA A 4 -22.63 2.20 -11.47
C ALA A 4 -21.30 2.87 -11.06
N VAL A 5 -20.15 2.21 -11.30
CA VAL A 5 -18.83 2.78 -11.00
C VAL A 5 -18.52 3.96 -11.93
N LEU A 6 -18.83 3.82 -13.22
CA LEU A 6 -18.64 4.89 -14.20
C LEU A 6 -19.63 6.05 -14.04
N ARG A 7 -20.85 5.80 -13.53
CA ARG A 7 -21.84 6.82 -13.15
C ARG A 7 -21.39 7.52 -11.88
N HIS A 8 -20.85 6.79 -10.91
CA HIS A 8 -20.24 7.41 -9.74
C HIS A 8 -19.05 8.29 -10.15
N MET A 9 -18.16 7.79 -11.00
CA MET A 9 -17.10 8.60 -11.60
C MET A 9 -17.65 9.79 -12.37
N GLY A 10 -18.68 9.59 -13.19
CA GLY A 10 -19.39 10.65 -13.91
C GLY A 10 -19.91 11.72 -12.95
N SER A 11 -20.53 11.32 -11.83
CA SER A 11 -21.00 12.23 -10.79
C SER A 11 -19.86 12.96 -10.06
N LEU A 12 -18.70 12.31 -9.87
CA LEU A 12 -17.51 12.93 -9.28
C LEU A 12 -16.83 13.93 -10.22
N ILE A 13 -16.95 13.70 -11.53
CA ILE A 13 -16.23 14.42 -12.58
C ILE A 13 -17.14 15.46 -13.29
N GLY A 14 -18.46 15.36 -13.11
CA GLY A 14 -19.46 16.16 -13.83
C GLY A 14 -19.60 15.76 -15.31
N ILE A 15 -19.34 14.48 -15.65
CA ILE A 15 -19.60 13.94 -16.99
C ILE A 15 -20.80 12.99 -16.90
N ASP A 16 -21.91 13.40 -17.51
CA ASP A 16 -23.17 12.65 -17.45
C ASP A 16 -23.15 11.34 -18.26
N GLN A 17 -22.27 11.22 -19.26
CA GLN A 17 -22.11 10.01 -20.07
C GLN A 17 -20.66 9.80 -20.47
N LEU A 18 -20.03 8.78 -19.89
CA LEU A 18 -18.77 8.23 -20.39
C LEU A 18 -19.10 7.26 -21.53
N PRO A 19 -18.45 7.35 -22.70
CA PRO A 19 -18.74 6.46 -23.83
C PRO A 19 -18.26 5.05 -23.51
N VAL A 20 -19.20 4.20 -23.09
CA VAL A 20 -18.97 2.76 -22.91
C VAL A 20 -19.81 2.05 -23.95
N THR A 21 -19.24 1.81 -25.12
CA THR A 21 -19.80 0.87 -26.08
C THR A 21 -18.90 -0.35 -26.12
N SER A 22 -19.47 -1.51 -25.77
CA SER A 22 -18.87 -2.79 -26.14
C SER A 22 -19.00 -2.93 -27.66
N PRO A 23 -17.92 -3.30 -28.38
CA PRO A 23 -18.00 -3.51 -29.81
C PRO A 23 -18.98 -4.64 -30.11
N GLY A 24 -19.77 -4.49 -31.17
CA GLY A 24 -20.35 -5.67 -31.81
C GLY A 24 -19.23 -6.57 -32.35
N ASP A 25 -19.50 -7.86 -32.56
CA ASP A 25 -18.47 -8.87 -32.88
C ASP A 25 -17.56 -8.52 -34.08
N ASN A 26 -17.96 -7.58 -34.95
CA ASN A 26 -17.23 -7.16 -36.16
C ASN A 26 -16.89 -5.66 -36.22
N GLU A 27 -17.13 -4.88 -35.16
CA GLU A 27 -16.86 -3.44 -35.16
C GLU A 27 -15.51 -3.13 -34.51
N ILE A 28 -14.62 -2.44 -35.24
CA ILE A 28 -13.36 -1.94 -34.69
C ILE A 28 -13.65 -0.64 -33.96
N ILE A 29 -13.42 -0.60 -32.64
CA ILE A 29 -13.55 0.62 -31.85
C ILE A 29 -12.20 1.33 -31.81
N ASN A 30 -12.16 2.54 -32.38
CA ASN A 30 -11.01 3.41 -32.24
C ASN A 30 -11.05 4.09 -30.86
N TRP A 31 -10.05 3.80 -30.02
CA TRP A 31 -9.96 4.38 -28.69
C TRP A 31 -9.46 5.83 -28.73
N GLU A 32 -10.33 6.78 -28.37
CA GLU A 32 -10.02 8.22 -28.40
C GLU A 32 -10.08 8.91 -27.04
N PHE A 33 -10.40 8.20 -25.95
CA PHE A 33 -10.62 8.80 -24.62
C PHE A 33 -9.43 9.65 -24.16
N GLY A 34 -8.20 9.14 -24.24
CA GLY A 34 -7.00 9.91 -23.89
C GLY A 34 -6.81 11.19 -24.72
N LYS A 35 -7.23 11.20 -26.01
CA LYS A 35 -7.17 12.39 -26.87
C LYS A 35 -8.23 13.41 -26.46
N GLU A 36 -9.45 12.95 -26.18
CA GLU A 36 -10.52 13.82 -25.69
C GLU A 36 -10.18 14.42 -24.32
N LEU A 37 -9.56 13.64 -23.44
CA LEU A 37 -9.09 14.10 -22.15
C LEU A 37 -8.00 15.17 -22.28
N ALA A 38 -7.09 15.03 -23.26
CA ALA A 38 -6.03 16.01 -23.52
C ALA A 38 -6.57 17.37 -24.02
N LYS A 39 -7.78 17.41 -24.58
CA LYS A 39 -8.46 18.66 -25.00
C LYS A 39 -9.10 19.39 -23.83
N GLN A 40 -9.32 18.74 -22.69
CA GLN A 40 -10.02 19.34 -21.55
C GLN A 40 -9.19 20.48 -20.92
N PRO A 41 -9.85 21.57 -20.48
CA PRO A 41 -9.17 22.67 -19.79
C PRO A 41 -8.67 22.24 -18.40
N ALA A 42 -7.68 22.93 -17.84
CA ALA A 42 -7.16 22.62 -16.50
C ALA A 42 -8.26 22.65 -15.40
N THR A 43 -9.27 23.51 -15.56
CA THR A 43 -10.41 23.64 -14.65
C THR A 43 -11.24 22.36 -14.54
N PHE A 44 -11.25 21.52 -15.58
CA PHE A 44 -11.91 20.21 -15.56
C PHE A 44 -11.33 19.29 -14.48
N PHE A 45 -10.02 19.35 -14.25
CA PHE A 45 -9.33 18.50 -13.28
C PHE A 45 -9.41 19.01 -11.84
N HIS A 46 -9.82 20.26 -11.61
CA HIS A 46 -9.81 20.86 -10.27
C HIS A 46 -10.60 20.06 -9.21
N PRO A 47 -11.84 19.60 -9.47
CA PRO A 47 -12.58 18.78 -8.50
C PRO A 47 -11.90 17.43 -8.22
N MET A 48 -11.14 16.91 -9.17
CA MET A 48 -10.43 15.63 -9.03
C MET A 48 -9.18 15.76 -8.18
N ILE A 49 -8.54 16.93 -8.14
CA ILE A 49 -7.38 17.17 -7.29
C ILE A 49 -7.77 17.06 -5.82
N SER A 50 -8.93 17.58 -5.42
CA SER A 50 -9.36 17.45 -4.01
C SER A 50 -9.82 16.03 -3.65
N LYS A 51 -10.29 15.25 -4.63
CA LYS A 51 -10.79 13.87 -4.45
C LYS A 51 -9.83 12.78 -4.93
N HIS A 52 -8.58 13.13 -5.24
CA HIS A 52 -7.64 12.20 -5.89
C HIS A 52 -7.38 10.92 -5.07
N LEU A 53 -7.41 11.01 -3.73
CA LEU A 53 -7.28 9.86 -2.84
C LEU A 53 -8.46 8.90 -2.96
N GLU A 54 -9.69 9.42 -3.06
CA GLU A 54 -10.90 8.63 -3.27
C GLU A 54 -10.87 7.97 -4.64
N LEU A 55 -10.51 8.72 -5.69
CA LEU A 55 -10.38 8.19 -7.06
C LEU A 55 -9.33 7.07 -7.13
N ASN A 56 -8.21 7.21 -6.43
CA ASN A 56 -7.18 6.17 -6.39
C ASN A 56 -7.66 4.90 -5.67
N VAL A 57 -8.47 5.03 -4.61
CA VAL A 57 -9.10 3.88 -3.96
C VAL A 57 -10.10 3.21 -4.91
N THR A 58 -10.95 3.98 -5.57
CA THR A 58 -11.90 3.45 -6.57
C THR A 58 -11.17 2.66 -7.65
N TYR A 59 -10.09 3.21 -8.19
CA TYR A 59 -9.26 2.54 -9.19
C TYR A 59 -8.62 1.25 -8.66
N SER A 60 -8.08 1.26 -7.44
CA SER A 60 -7.47 0.08 -6.81
C SER A 60 -8.49 -1.04 -6.57
N VAL A 61 -9.72 -0.70 -6.14
CA VAL A 61 -10.80 -1.66 -5.95
C VAL A 61 -11.27 -2.23 -7.29
N LEU A 62 -11.38 -1.38 -8.32
CA LEU A 62 -11.70 -1.83 -9.68
C LEU A 62 -10.65 -2.81 -10.22
N CYS A 63 -9.36 -2.55 -10.02
CA CYS A 63 -8.28 -3.46 -10.41
C CYS A 63 -8.33 -4.78 -9.62
N THR A 64 -8.66 -4.71 -8.33
CA THR A 64 -8.81 -5.91 -7.48
C THR A 64 -9.97 -6.80 -7.97
N ARG A 65 -11.12 -6.19 -8.26
CA ARG A 65 -12.27 -6.89 -8.84
C ARG A 65 -11.90 -7.52 -10.19
N LEU A 66 -11.27 -6.75 -11.06
CA LEU A 66 -10.84 -7.22 -12.38
C LEU A 66 -9.96 -8.47 -12.27
N LEU A 67 -8.94 -8.43 -11.41
CA LEU A 67 -8.03 -9.57 -11.17
C LEU A 67 -8.78 -10.80 -10.65
N HIS A 68 -9.74 -10.59 -9.75
CA HIS A 68 -10.58 -11.66 -9.21
C HIS A 68 -11.46 -12.28 -10.31
N ASP A 69 -12.11 -11.45 -11.12
CA ASP A 69 -13.04 -11.89 -12.16
C ASP A 69 -12.31 -12.59 -13.31
N PHE A 70 -11.06 -12.20 -13.62
CA PHE A 70 -10.18 -12.94 -14.54
C PHE A 70 -9.82 -14.35 -14.04
N SER A 71 -9.81 -14.55 -12.72
CA SER A 71 -9.44 -15.83 -12.10
C SER A 71 -10.63 -16.78 -11.92
N ARG A 72 -11.87 -16.30 -12.13
CA ARG A 72 -13.10 -17.03 -11.83
C ARG A 72 -13.75 -17.62 -13.09
N PRO A 73 -14.13 -18.92 -13.08
CA PRO A 73 -14.91 -19.49 -14.18
C PRO A 73 -16.34 -18.94 -14.19
N GLY A 74 -16.87 -18.61 -15.37
CA GLY A 74 -18.26 -18.22 -15.58
C GLY A 74 -18.54 -16.72 -15.71
N VAL A 75 -17.51 -15.86 -15.66
CA VAL A 75 -17.66 -14.44 -15.99
C VAL A 75 -17.74 -14.27 -17.51
N SER A 76 -18.71 -13.46 -17.97
CA SER A 76 -18.89 -13.25 -19.41
C SER A 76 -17.75 -12.42 -20.01
N LYS A 77 -17.40 -12.73 -21.26
CA LYS A 77 -16.38 -11.99 -22.03
C LYS A 77 -16.67 -10.48 -22.07
N ALA A 78 -17.92 -10.14 -22.37
CA ALA A 78 -18.38 -8.76 -22.46
C ALA A 78 -18.20 -8.02 -21.12
N GLU A 79 -18.50 -8.67 -20.00
CA GLU A 79 -18.31 -8.06 -18.68
C GLU A 79 -16.84 -7.75 -18.38
N LEU A 80 -15.92 -8.68 -18.68
CA LEU A 80 -14.48 -8.43 -18.51
C LEU A 80 -13.97 -7.29 -19.40
N VAL A 81 -14.46 -7.21 -20.64
CA VAL A 81 -14.13 -6.11 -21.57
C VAL A 81 -14.58 -4.77 -21.00
N GLU A 82 -15.81 -4.69 -20.48
CA GLU A 82 -16.30 -3.45 -19.90
C GLU A 82 -15.52 -3.02 -18.64
N GLN A 83 -15.15 -3.98 -17.78
CA GLN A 83 -14.31 -3.70 -16.62
C GLN A 83 -12.91 -3.21 -17.03
N LEU A 84 -12.32 -3.81 -18.07
CA LEU A 84 -11.04 -3.36 -18.65
C LEU A 84 -11.14 -1.94 -19.21
N VAL A 85 -12.22 -1.63 -19.93
CA VAL A 85 -12.50 -0.28 -20.45
C VAL A 85 -12.57 0.71 -19.30
N ALA A 86 -13.36 0.43 -18.26
CA ALA A 86 -13.47 1.31 -17.10
C ALA A 86 -12.13 1.53 -16.39
N ALA A 87 -11.34 0.47 -16.23
CA ALA A 87 -10.01 0.53 -15.62
C ALA A 87 -9.04 1.36 -16.46
N LEU A 88 -9.07 1.20 -17.79
CA LEU A 88 -8.28 1.99 -18.72
C LEU A 88 -8.67 3.48 -18.66
N MET A 89 -9.97 3.79 -18.64
CA MET A 89 -10.45 5.18 -18.51
C MET A 89 -9.98 5.81 -17.21
N MET A 90 -10.07 5.10 -16.08
CA MET A 90 -9.55 5.58 -14.79
C MET A 90 -8.04 5.81 -14.84
N ALA A 91 -7.29 4.89 -15.43
CA ALA A 91 -5.85 5.03 -15.53
C ALA A 91 -5.45 6.21 -16.44
N GLU A 92 -6.15 6.41 -17.56
CA GLU A 92 -5.96 7.55 -18.45
C GLU A 92 -6.38 8.87 -17.81
N LEU A 93 -7.39 8.88 -16.94
CA LEU A 93 -7.81 10.05 -16.16
C LEU A 93 -6.79 10.43 -15.06
N LEU A 94 -6.35 9.44 -14.30
CA LEU A 94 -5.43 9.64 -13.18
C LEU A 94 -4.02 9.98 -13.64
N THR A 95 -3.59 9.51 -14.82
CA THR A 95 -2.25 9.78 -15.37
C THR A 95 -1.93 11.28 -15.47
N PRO A 96 -2.69 12.11 -16.21
CA PRO A 96 -2.47 13.55 -16.26
C PRO A 96 -2.71 14.22 -14.91
N LEU A 97 -3.67 13.73 -14.10
CA LEU A 97 -3.88 14.24 -12.74
C LEU A 97 -2.59 14.14 -11.89
N TYR A 98 -1.98 12.95 -11.84
CA TYR A 98 -0.76 12.73 -11.07
C TYR A 98 0.47 13.37 -11.71
N ARG A 99 0.54 13.41 -13.04
CA ARG A 99 1.68 13.97 -13.78
C ARG A 99 1.70 15.49 -13.72
N ASP A 100 0.60 16.10 -14.12
CA ASP A 100 0.52 17.52 -14.42
C ASP A 100 0.04 18.36 -13.21
N PHE A 101 -0.66 17.76 -12.24
CA PHE A 101 -1.24 18.50 -11.10
C PHE A 101 -0.65 18.11 -9.74
N LEU A 102 -0.28 16.84 -9.54
CA LEU A 102 0.27 16.37 -8.27
C LEU A 102 1.80 16.20 -8.32
N GLY A 103 2.40 15.95 -9.49
CA GLY A 103 3.85 15.74 -9.61
C GLY A 103 4.34 14.41 -9.01
N GLU A 104 3.48 13.39 -8.91
CA GLU A 104 3.83 12.07 -8.36
C GLU A 104 4.21 11.09 -9.48
N TRP A 105 5.45 11.23 -9.96
CA TRP A 105 5.98 10.46 -11.09
C TRP A 105 5.92 8.94 -10.93
N HIS A 106 5.92 8.43 -9.68
CA HIS A 106 5.80 6.99 -9.44
C HIS A 106 4.40 6.45 -9.72
N GLU A 107 3.35 7.21 -9.35
CA GLU A 107 1.98 6.85 -9.69
C GLU A 107 1.78 6.93 -11.19
N VAL A 108 2.36 7.94 -11.84
CA VAL A 108 2.33 8.03 -13.31
C VAL A 108 2.97 6.81 -13.95
N ALA A 109 4.16 6.38 -13.49
CA ALA A 109 4.82 5.19 -14.02
C ALA A 109 3.98 3.92 -13.81
N ARG A 110 3.43 3.72 -12.61
CA ARG A 110 2.51 2.60 -12.30
C ARG A 110 1.31 2.58 -13.25
N LEU A 111 0.64 3.73 -13.39
CA LEU A 111 -0.54 3.86 -14.26
C LEU A 111 -0.17 3.64 -15.73
N GLN A 112 1.03 4.05 -16.17
CA GLN A 112 1.52 3.76 -17.53
C GLN A 112 1.72 2.27 -17.77
N ASP A 113 2.29 1.55 -16.81
CA ASP A 113 2.44 0.10 -16.88
C ASP A 113 1.07 -0.59 -16.91
N ASP A 114 0.13 -0.19 -16.05
CA ASP A 114 -1.23 -0.74 -16.01
C ASP A 114 -1.99 -0.46 -17.33
N LYS A 115 -1.90 0.77 -17.88
CA LYS A 115 -2.49 1.12 -19.20
C LYS A 115 -1.97 0.23 -20.31
N LYS A 116 -0.67 -0.08 -20.32
CA LYS A 116 -0.08 -0.96 -21.33
C LYS A 116 -0.74 -2.34 -21.27
N VAL A 117 -0.86 -2.92 -20.08
CA VAL A 117 -1.54 -4.22 -19.90
C VAL A 117 -2.99 -4.16 -20.37
N PHE A 118 -3.74 -3.13 -20.01
CA PHE A 118 -5.14 -2.99 -20.45
C PHE A 118 -5.28 -2.84 -21.95
N ARG A 119 -4.43 -2.04 -22.59
CA ARG A 119 -4.43 -1.85 -24.05
C ARG A 119 -4.07 -3.15 -24.79
N ASP A 120 -3.06 -3.87 -24.30
CA ASP A 120 -2.66 -5.16 -24.87
C ASP A 120 -3.82 -6.17 -24.79
N LEU A 121 -4.56 -6.21 -23.67
CA LEU A 121 -5.74 -7.07 -23.51
C LEU A 121 -6.91 -6.62 -24.39
N LEU A 122 -7.23 -5.34 -24.43
CA LEU A 122 -8.33 -4.80 -25.24
C LEU A 122 -8.06 -4.88 -26.75
N ALA A 123 -6.80 -4.84 -27.18
CA ALA A 123 -6.42 -5.01 -28.58
C ALA A 123 -6.83 -6.38 -29.12
N THR A 124 -6.92 -7.40 -28.26
CA THR A 124 -7.46 -8.72 -28.63
C THR A 124 -8.98 -8.71 -28.86
N GLN A 125 -9.66 -7.60 -28.51
CA GLN A 125 -11.12 -7.41 -28.49
C GLN A 125 -11.59 -6.34 -29.48
N ASN A 126 -10.91 -6.23 -30.63
CA ASN A 126 -11.22 -5.26 -31.70
C ASN A 126 -11.09 -3.79 -31.29
N TYR A 127 -10.41 -3.47 -30.18
CA TYR A 127 -10.02 -2.09 -29.88
C TYR A 127 -8.74 -1.72 -30.61
N SER A 128 -8.76 -0.59 -31.31
CA SER A 128 -7.57 0.00 -31.90
C SER A 128 -7.08 1.16 -31.04
N PHE A 129 -5.77 1.25 -30.84
CA PHE A 129 -5.14 2.31 -30.07
C PHE A 129 -4.20 3.11 -30.98
N GLY A 130 -4.27 4.43 -30.87
CA GLY A 130 -3.26 5.30 -31.48
C GLY A 130 -1.88 5.09 -30.86
N ALA A 131 -0.85 5.70 -31.45
CA ALA A 131 0.49 5.70 -30.88
C ALA A 131 0.44 6.24 -29.44
N SER A 132 1.04 5.49 -28.51
CA SER A 132 1.09 5.91 -27.11
C SER A 132 1.96 7.17 -26.96
N GLU A 133 1.40 8.23 -26.41
CA GLU A 133 2.14 9.45 -26.05
C GLU A 133 2.89 9.33 -24.71
N ASP A 134 2.88 8.15 -24.10
CA ASP A 134 3.54 7.91 -22.82
C ASP A 134 5.06 8.04 -22.94
N LYS A 135 5.59 9.15 -22.44
CA LYS A 135 7.03 9.36 -22.32
C LYS A 135 7.60 8.47 -21.23
N ALA A 136 8.72 7.81 -21.52
CA ALA A 136 9.45 7.04 -20.52
C ALA A 136 9.87 7.95 -19.35
N ILE A 137 9.47 7.57 -18.14
CA ILE A 137 9.79 8.31 -16.92
C ILE A 137 11.08 7.75 -16.33
N ALA A 138 12.18 8.49 -16.48
CA ALA A 138 13.42 8.18 -15.78
C ALA A 138 13.32 8.66 -14.32
N LEU A 139 13.01 7.76 -13.39
CA LEU A 139 13.05 8.06 -11.96
C LEU A 139 14.51 8.31 -11.54
N SER A 140 14.82 9.51 -11.07
CA SER A 140 16.16 9.85 -10.60
C SER A 140 16.53 9.09 -9.31
N ALA A 141 17.83 8.98 -9.03
CA ALA A 141 18.35 8.35 -7.81
C ALA A 141 17.87 9.04 -6.50
N TRP A 142 17.46 10.31 -6.59
CA TRP A 142 16.90 11.11 -5.50
C TRP A 142 15.37 11.25 -5.57
N SER A 143 14.70 10.44 -6.39
CA SER A 143 13.24 10.42 -6.42
C SER A 143 12.68 10.10 -5.04
N GLY A 144 11.63 10.82 -4.63
CA GLY A 144 10.94 10.58 -3.37
C GLY A 144 10.51 9.13 -3.17
N GLN A 145 10.29 8.41 -4.28
CA GLN A 145 9.97 6.99 -4.27
C GLN A 145 11.11 6.12 -3.75
N ARG A 146 12.37 6.36 -4.14
CA ARG A 146 13.49 5.57 -3.64
C ARG A 146 13.71 5.80 -2.15
N VAL A 147 13.57 7.05 -1.70
CA VAL A 147 13.65 7.41 -0.28
C VAL A 147 12.50 6.77 0.50
N ARG A 148 11.25 6.91 0.04
CA ARG A 148 10.07 6.28 0.66
C ARG A 148 10.15 4.75 0.67
N GLY A 149 10.62 4.13 -0.41
CA GLY A 149 10.77 2.67 -0.51
C GLY A 149 11.91 2.12 0.36
N ALA A 150 13.00 2.87 0.53
CA ALA A 150 14.10 2.48 1.42
C ALA A 150 13.74 2.69 2.91
N THR A 151 12.87 3.65 3.22
CA THR A 151 12.55 4.03 4.61
C THR A 151 12.05 2.85 5.45
N PRO A 152 11.07 2.01 5.02
CA PRO A 152 10.66 0.82 5.76
C PRO A 152 11.81 -0.15 6.06
N ASN A 153 12.70 -0.37 5.09
CA ASN A 153 13.82 -1.31 5.21
C ASN A 153 14.84 -0.86 6.25
N TRP A 154 15.05 0.45 6.39
CA TRP A 154 15.96 1.02 7.40
C TRP A 154 15.29 1.30 8.75
N ASN A 155 13.97 1.51 8.76
CA ASN A 155 13.25 1.86 9.98
C ASN A 155 13.31 0.75 11.02
N PHE A 156 13.06 -0.50 10.62
CA PHE A 156 13.07 -1.63 11.55
C PHE A 156 14.45 -1.86 12.18
N PRO A 157 15.56 -2.00 11.41
CA PRO A 157 16.90 -2.12 11.99
C PRO A 157 17.27 -0.96 12.91
N ARG A 158 16.96 0.28 12.53
CA ARG A 158 17.21 1.47 13.36
C ARG A 158 16.49 1.38 14.70
N LEU A 159 15.20 1.07 14.68
CA LEU A 159 14.38 0.97 15.89
C LEU A 159 14.87 -0.19 16.77
N MET A 160 15.15 -1.35 16.20
CA MET A 160 15.67 -2.50 16.94
C MET A 160 17.02 -2.18 17.59
N PHE A 161 17.93 -1.53 16.86
CA PHE A 161 19.24 -1.16 17.39
C PHE A 161 19.13 -0.22 18.59
N GLY A 162 18.38 0.88 18.44
CA GLY A 162 18.19 1.86 19.53
C GLY A 162 17.46 1.27 20.74
N ARG A 163 16.44 0.44 20.51
CA ARG A 163 15.64 -0.20 21.57
C ARG A 163 16.42 -1.31 22.29
N SER A 164 17.20 -2.11 21.57
CA SER A 164 18.11 -3.10 22.15
C SER A 164 19.19 -2.44 22.99
N ARG A 165 19.82 -1.37 22.50
CA ARG A 165 20.77 -0.58 23.31
C ARG A 165 20.12 -0.15 24.62
N ARG A 166 18.92 0.41 24.57
CA ARG A 166 18.20 0.85 25.77
C ARG A 166 17.99 -0.30 26.76
N LEU A 167 17.55 -1.46 26.28
CA LEU A 167 17.39 -2.66 27.12
C LEU A 167 18.70 -3.06 27.80
N PHE A 168 19.82 -3.10 27.06
CA PHE A 168 21.12 -3.44 27.65
C PHE A 168 21.58 -2.40 28.67
N THR A 169 21.37 -1.10 28.40
CA THR A 169 21.74 -0.04 29.34
C THR A 169 20.92 -0.09 30.64
N THR A 170 19.64 -0.46 30.58
CA THR A 170 18.78 -0.59 31.77
C THR A 170 18.96 -1.92 32.51
N LEU A 171 19.48 -2.94 31.82
CA LEU A 171 19.83 -4.22 32.43
C LEU A 171 21.08 -4.13 33.31
N VAL A 172 22.04 -3.25 33.00
CA VAL A 172 23.30 -3.12 33.75
C VAL A 172 23.09 -2.77 35.23
N PRO A 173 22.25 -1.78 35.62
CA PRO A 173 21.95 -1.51 37.02
C PRO A 173 21.32 -2.71 37.74
N ILE A 174 20.38 -3.42 37.11
CA ILE A 174 19.72 -4.60 37.69
C ILE A 174 20.76 -5.68 38.02
N ILE A 175 21.67 -5.97 37.09
CA ILE A 175 22.72 -6.96 37.30
C ILE A 175 23.61 -6.60 38.52
N LYS A 176 23.86 -5.30 38.75
CA LYS A 176 24.69 -4.85 39.88
C LYS A 176 24.02 -5.04 41.23
N ASP A 177 22.69 -4.94 41.29
CA ASP A 177 21.93 -5.02 42.54
C ASP A 177 21.73 -6.47 43.03
N PHE A 178 21.86 -7.48 42.16
CA PHE A 178 21.78 -8.89 42.55
C PHE A 178 23.16 -9.49 42.83
N GLU A 179 23.50 -9.70 44.10
CA GLU A 179 24.82 -10.23 44.52
C GLU A 179 25.20 -11.57 43.87
N PHE A 180 24.22 -12.47 43.64
CA PHE A 180 24.45 -13.76 42.98
C PHE A 180 24.80 -13.64 41.49
N VAL A 181 24.19 -12.67 40.80
CA VAL A 181 24.43 -12.41 39.37
C VAL A 181 25.69 -11.56 39.19
N ARG A 182 25.97 -10.68 40.16
CA ARG A 182 27.16 -9.84 40.23
C ARG A 182 28.43 -10.66 40.04
N ASP A 183 28.59 -11.76 40.78
CA ASP A 183 29.84 -12.54 40.72
C ASP A 183 29.99 -13.31 39.40
N TYR A 184 28.90 -13.81 38.81
CA TYR A 184 28.94 -14.52 37.52
C TYR A 184 29.05 -13.59 36.29
N LEU A 185 28.43 -12.39 36.34
CA LEU A 185 28.32 -11.46 35.21
C LEU A 185 29.30 -10.27 35.27
N ILE A 186 29.80 -9.86 36.44
CA ILE A 186 30.89 -8.85 36.54
C ILE A 186 32.25 -9.47 36.22
N GLU A 187 32.46 -10.76 36.52
CA GLU A 187 33.57 -11.52 35.91
C GLU A 187 33.37 -11.68 34.39
N SER A 188 32.12 -11.76 33.93
CA SER A 188 31.84 -11.82 32.50
C SER A 188 32.32 -10.53 31.82
N LYS A 189 33.11 -10.71 30.77
CA LYS A 189 33.66 -9.63 29.93
C LYS A 189 32.56 -8.71 29.33
N LEU A 190 31.27 -9.05 29.47
CA LEU A 190 30.15 -8.38 28.84
C LEU A 190 29.87 -7.00 29.45
N GLY A 191 29.74 -6.86 30.77
CA GLY A 191 29.42 -5.58 31.41
C GLY A 191 30.47 -4.50 31.14
N ARG A 192 31.75 -4.88 31.22
CA ARG A 192 32.89 -4.01 30.85
C ARG A 192 32.88 -3.63 29.37
N LYS A 193 32.59 -4.58 28.47
CA LYS A 193 32.46 -4.29 27.03
C LYS A 193 31.32 -3.33 26.74
N VAL A 194 30.14 -3.52 27.35
CA VAL A 194 29.00 -2.61 27.16
C VAL A 194 29.35 -1.20 27.65
N ALA A 195 29.91 -1.07 28.86
CA ALA A 195 30.31 0.23 29.40
C ALA A 195 31.39 0.94 28.57
N ALA A 196 32.35 0.19 27.99
CA ALA A 196 33.39 0.76 27.13
C ALA A 196 32.86 1.23 25.77
N VAL A 197 31.83 0.55 25.24
CA VAL A 197 31.29 0.80 23.90
C VAL A 197 30.14 1.81 23.93
N ASP A 198 29.41 1.92 25.04
CA ASP A 198 28.22 2.77 25.16
C ASP A 198 28.44 4.26 24.82
N PRO A 199 29.55 4.92 25.20
CA PRO A 199 29.79 6.32 24.84
C PRO A 199 29.80 6.54 23.32
N TYR A 200 30.46 5.64 22.58
CA TYR A 200 30.53 5.70 21.12
C TYR A 200 29.17 5.38 20.48
N LEU A 201 28.49 4.35 20.99
CA LEU A 201 27.15 3.99 20.49
C LEU A 201 26.12 5.09 20.75
N GLY A 202 26.22 5.78 21.90
CA GLY A 202 25.36 6.91 22.22
C GLY A 202 25.45 8.00 21.17
N VAL A 203 26.67 8.40 20.78
CA VAL A 203 26.90 9.40 19.73
C VAL A 203 26.34 8.94 18.38
N ILE A 204 26.62 7.70 17.98
CA ILE A 204 26.15 7.13 16.71
C ILE A 204 24.62 7.09 16.67
N VAL A 205 23.97 6.56 17.71
CA VAL A 205 22.52 6.47 17.80
C VAL A 205 21.87 7.85 17.78
N SER A 206 22.47 8.82 18.48
CA SER A 206 21.96 10.19 18.51
C SER A 206 21.96 10.81 17.11
N HIS A 207 23.08 10.69 16.36
CA HIS A 207 23.15 11.22 15.00
C HIS A 207 22.25 10.46 14.02
N ALA A 208 22.23 9.12 14.12
CA ALA A 208 21.36 8.29 13.30
C ALA A 208 19.87 8.60 13.52
N SER A 209 19.49 9.08 14.72
CA SER A 209 18.10 9.36 15.07
C SER A 209 17.49 10.47 14.20
N TRP A 210 18.21 11.57 13.94
CA TRP A 210 17.71 12.67 13.12
C TRP A 210 18.07 12.50 11.64
N LEU A 211 19.25 11.94 11.33
CA LEU A 211 19.66 11.67 9.94
C LEU A 211 18.71 10.73 9.22
N PHE A 212 18.04 9.83 9.94
CA PHE A 212 17.02 8.95 9.36
C PHE A 212 15.83 9.73 8.77
N PHE A 213 15.40 10.82 9.42
CA PHE A 213 14.23 11.59 8.99
C PHE A 213 14.58 12.65 7.95
N ALA A 214 15.83 13.12 7.92
CA ALA A 214 16.24 14.21 7.05
C ALA A 214 15.99 13.94 5.54
N PRO A 215 16.36 12.79 4.94
CA PRO A 215 16.13 12.57 3.51
C PRO A 215 14.65 12.64 3.11
N ARG A 216 13.76 12.00 3.89
CA ARG A 216 12.32 11.99 3.59
C ARG A 216 11.71 13.37 3.79
N LEU A 217 12.08 14.06 4.87
CA LEU A 217 11.64 15.43 5.12
C LEU A 217 12.09 16.36 3.98
N THR A 218 13.37 16.34 3.61
CA THR A 218 13.92 17.17 2.53
C THR A 218 13.18 16.95 1.21
N VAL A 219 12.96 15.70 0.79
CA VAL A 219 12.27 15.44 -0.48
C VAL A 219 10.80 15.87 -0.41
N ASN A 220 10.11 15.61 0.70
CA ASN A 220 8.72 16.07 0.88
C ASN A 220 8.62 17.60 0.91
N SER A 221 9.55 18.29 1.56
CA SER A 221 9.61 19.75 1.58
C SER A 221 9.94 20.34 0.22
N ILE A 222 10.90 19.78 -0.54
CA ILE A 222 11.25 20.28 -1.88
C ILE A 222 10.05 20.16 -2.82
N VAL A 223 9.35 19.04 -2.83
CA VAL A 223 8.15 18.88 -3.68
C VAL A 223 7.05 19.84 -3.24
N LEU A 224 6.83 20.03 -1.95
CA LEU A 224 5.82 20.98 -1.49
C LEU A 224 6.17 22.43 -1.86
N LEU A 225 7.45 22.80 -1.71
CA LEU A 225 7.96 24.13 -2.05
C LEU A 225 7.98 24.40 -3.55
N SER A 226 8.09 23.37 -4.40
CA SER A 226 8.04 23.56 -5.86
C SER A 226 6.69 24.08 -6.35
N PHE A 227 5.61 23.91 -5.56
CA PHE A 227 4.31 24.50 -5.84
C PHE A 227 4.12 25.91 -5.26
N ILE A 228 5.04 26.39 -4.40
CA ILE A 228 5.00 27.77 -3.86
C ILE A 228 5.87 28.69 -4.71
N VAL A 229 7.05 28.23 -5.11
CA VAL A 229 8.03 29.03 -5.86
C VAL A 229 7.89 28.69 -7.34
N PRO A 230 7.45 29.63 -8.20
CA PRO A 230 7.41 29.42 -9.65
C PRO A 230 8.83 29.11 -10.14
N SER A 231 9.10 27.83 -10.41
CA SER A 231 10.40 27.40 -10.91
C SER A 231 10.44 27.56 -12.43
N TRP A 232 11.63 27.83 -12.96
CA TRP A 232 11.92 27.71 -14.39
C TRP A 232 11.62 26.30 -14.94
N TRP A 233 11.48 25.30 -14.07
CA TRP A 233 11.15 23.91 -14.42
C TRP A 233 9.64 23.71 -14.62
N THR A 234 8.81 24.62 -14.10
CA THR A 234 7.35 24.49 -14.10
C THR A 234 6.63 25.60 -14.87
N ALA A 235 7.38 26.58 -15.36
CA ALA A 235 6.90 27.86 -15.90
C ALA A 235 5.91 27.82 -17.08
N ALA A 236 5.79 26.70 -17.82
CA ALA A 236 4.99 26.66 -19.05
C ALA A 236 3.56 26.13 -18.87
N LYS A 237 3.32 25.20 -17.93
CA LYS A 237 1.99 24.59 -17.71
C LYS A 237 1.32 25.03 -16.40
N GLU A 238 2.10 25.33 -15.35
CA GLU A 238 1.57 25.77 -14.05
C GLU A 238 0.98 27.18 -14.06
N LYS A 239 1.37 28.03 -15.02
CA LYS A 239 0.84 29.41 -15.14
C LYS A 239 -0.67 29.47 -15.39
N LYS A 240 -1.28 28.37 -15.84
CA LYS A 240 -2.73 28.24 -16.05
C LYS A 240 -3.47 27.67 -14.84
N MET A 241 -2.76 27.24 -13.81
CA MET A 241 -3.30 26.53 -12.65
C MET A 241 -3.18 27.41 -11.40
N GLY A 242 -4.13 27.29 -10.49
CA GLY A 242 -3.93 27.81 -9.14
C GLY A 242 -2.82 27.00 -8.48
N LEU A 243 -1.60 27.53 -8.39
CA LEU A 243 -0.46 26.96 -7.64
C LEU A 243 -0.89 26.42 -6.26
N TRP A 244 -1.83 27.13 -5.64
CA TRP A 244 -2.46 26.76 -4.39
C TRP A 244 -3.15 25.39 -4.40
N LEU A 245 -3.82 25.02 -5.48
CA LEU A 245 -4.55 23.76 -5.57
C LEU A 245 -3.59 22.56 -5.67
N GLY A 246 -2.49 22.71 -6.43
CA GLY A 246 -1.43 21.71 -6.49
C GLY A 246 -0.71 21.55 -5.15
N PHE A 247 -0.40 22.69 -4.50
CA PHE A 247 0.13 22.71 -3.14
C PHE A 247 -0.79 21.98 -2.16
N LEU A 248 -2.11 22.26 -2.19
CA LEU A 248 -3.07 21.61 -1.31
C LEU A 248 -3.18 20.10 -1.59
N GLY A 249 -3.18 19.69 -2.86
CA GLY A 249 -3.18 18.28 -3.24
C GLY A 249 -1.94 17.54 -2.74
N GLN A 250 -0.75 18.14 -2.87
CA GLN A 250 0.48 17.58 -2.32
C GLN A 250 0.50 17.59 -0.79
N LEU A 251 -0.03 18.63 -0.16
CA LEU A 251 -0.14 18.70 1.28
C LEU A 251 -1.03 17.57 1.79
N GLN A 252 -2.19 17.31 1.16
CA GLN A 252 -3.10 16.21 1.52
C GLN A 252 -2.42 14.83 1.53
N GLN A 253 -1.47 14.58 0.61
CA GLN A 253 -0.73 13.32 0.56
C GLN A 253 0.37 13.23 1.62
N ARG A 254 1.06 14.36 1.88
CA ARG A 254 2.35 14.36 2.58
C ARG A 254 2.31 14.90 4.00
N TRP A 255 1.24 15.59 4.41
CA TRP A 255 1.21 16.31 5.69
C TRP A 255 1.44 15.41 6.91
N PHE A 256 0.93 14.18 6.91
CA PHE A 256 1.20 13.22 7.99
C PHE A 256 2.68 12.86 8.12
N GLU A 257 3.36 12.65 6.98
CA GLU A 257 4.80 12.35 6.96
C GLU A 257 5.62 13.58 7.35
N LEU A 258 5.29 14.74 6.76
CA LEU A 258 5.95 16.01 7.04
C LEU A 258 5.87 16.37 8.53
N GLY A 259 4.69 16.30 9.13
CA GLY A 259 4.51 16.60 10.56
C GLY A 259 5.32 15.66 11.46
N ASN A 260 5.23 14.36 11.20
CA ASN A 260 6.00 13.35 11.95
C ASN A 260 7.52 13.56 11.82
N ASP A 261 8.02 13.71 10.60
CA ASP A 261 9.46 13.81 10.36
C ASP A 261 10.05 15.11 10.88
N SER A 262 9.32 16.22 10.76
CA SER A 262 9.77 17.51 11.28
C SER A 262 9.99 17.45 12.78
N LEU A 263 9.03 16.87 13.53
CA LEU A 263 9.10 16.79 14.99
C LEU A 263 10.19 15.83 15.46
N TRP A 264 10.28 14.65 14.86
CA TRP A 264 11.32 13.68 15.22
C TRP A 264 12.73 14.14 14.83
N MET A 265 12.88 14.80 13.68
CA MET A 265 14.16 15.42 13.30
C MET A 265 14.54 16.54 14.27
N THR A 266 13.60 17.45 14.58
CA THR A 266 13.85 18.56 15.51
C THR A 266 14.23 18.05 16.89
N SER A 267 13.52 17.05 17.41
CA SER A 267 13.87 16.44 18.69
C SER A 267 15.24 15.77 18.66
N GLY A 268 15.59 15.06 17.58
CA GLY A 268 16.91 14.47 17.44
C GLY A 268 18.02 15.53 17.39
N LEU A 269 17.81 16.65 16.71
CA LEU A 269 18.74 17.79 16.70
C LEU A 269 18.87 18.43 18.09
N LEU A 270 17.75 18.67 18.78
CA LEU A 270 17.75 19.19 20.15
C LEU A 270 18.51 18.26 21.09
N ASN A 271 18.26 16.96 21.06
CA ASN A 271 18.96 15.98 21.89
C ASN A 271 20.45 15.86 21.55
N CYS A 272 20.83 16.02 20.28
CA CYS A 272 22.24 15.99 19.86
C CYS A 272 23.04 17.23 20.27
N PHE A 273 22.47 18.42 20.10
CA PHE A 273 23.23 19.67 20.12
C PHE A 273 22.86 20.62 21.26
N VAL A 274 21.64 20.54 21.78
CA VAL A 274 21.13 21.51 22.77
C VAL A 274 20.98 20.87 24.15
N LEU A 275 20.28 19.74 24.23
CA LEU A 275 19.99 19.02 25.47
C LEU A 275 21.13 18.06 25.81
N THR A 276 22.33 18.62 25.97
CA THR A 276 23.55 17.88 26.33
C THR A 276 24.05 18.29 27.71
N GLY A 277 24.98 17.51 28.28
CA GLY A 277 25.56 17.80 29.59
C GLY A 277 24.50 17.91 30.71
N PRO A 278 24.48 19.00 31.50
CA PRO A 278 23.49 19.20 32.55
C PRO A 278 22.03 19.24 32.07
N LEU A 279 21.79 19.55 30.79
CA LEU A 279 20.44 19.60 30.20
C LEU A 279 19.97 18.26 29.64
N ALA A 280 20.83 17.24 29.59
CA ALA A 280 20.50 15.92 29.05
C ALA A 280 19.24 15.28 29.68
N PRO A 281 18.96 15.42 31.00
CA PRO A 281 17.74 14.90 31.60
C PRO A 281 16.46 15.48 30.98
N LEU A 282 16.50 16.70 30.41
CA LEU A 282 15.33 17.29 29.76
C LEU A 282 14.94 16.55 28.46
N GLY A 283 15.89 15.89 27.81
CA GLY A 283 15.67 15.14 26.57
C GLY A 283 14.64 14.02 26.71
N ILE A 284 14.49 13.45 27.91
CA ILE A 284 13.50 12.40 28.15
C ILE A 284 12.07 12.93 28.12
N TYR A 285 11.84 14.15 28.62
CA TYR A 285 10.53 14.79 28.58
C TYR A 285 10.16 15.17 27.16
N VAL A 286 11.10 15.68 26.37
CA VAL A 286 10.90 15.94 24.94
C VAL A 286 10.52 14.66 24.21
N THR A 287 11.26 13.57 24.46
CA THR A 287 10.99 12.27 23.84
C THR A 287 9.61 11.73 24.25
N LEU A 288 9.25 11.82 25.53
CA LEU A 288 7.94 11.38 26.02
C LEU A 288 6.79 12.19 25.40
N SER A 289 6.96 13.51 25.29
CA SER A 289 6.01 14.39 24.60
C SER A 289 5.83 14.00 23.13
N LEU A 290 6.89 13.56 22.44
CA LEU A 290 6.78 13.05 21.08
C LEU A 290 6.03 11.72 20.99
N PHE A 291 6.20 10.80 21.93
CA PHE A 291 5.38 9.59 21.96
C PHE A 291 3.90 9.89 22.21
N LEU A 292 3.60 10.88 23.07
CA LEU A 292 2.23 11.36 23.25
C LEU A 292 1.68 11.97 21.95
N PHE A 293 2.49 12.81 21.29
CA PHE A 293 2.15 13.36 19.98
C PHE A 293 1.86 12.24 18.97
N ASP A 294 2.70 11.21 18.87
CA ASP A 294 2.50 10.09 17.95
C ASP A 294 1.16 9.37 18.19
N VAL A 295 0.72 9.24 19.44
CA VAL A 295 -0.60 8.68 19.78
C VAL A 295 -1.73 9.58 19.25
N LEU A 296 -1.65 10.88 19.49
CA LEU A 296 -2.65 11.84 19.01
C LEU A 296 -2.65 11.91 17.48
N TRP A 297 -1.47 11.90 16.87
CA TRP A 297 -1.27 11.95 15.42
C TRP A 297 -1.79 10.69 14.73
N ALA A 298 -1.53 9.50 15.30
CA ALA A 298 -2.06 8.24 14.81
C ALA A 298 -3.58 8.17 14.93
N ARG A 299 -4.16 8.67 16.04
CA ARG A 299 -5.61 8.76 16.22
C ARG A 299 -6.26 9.68 15.20
N LEU A 300 -5.68 10.87 14.98
CA LEU A 300 -6.16 11.82 13.97
C LEU A 300 -6.12 11.19 12.57
N ARG A 301 -5.02 10.52 12.23
CA ARG A 301 -4.87 9.80 10.96
C ARG A 301 -5.92 8.71 10.78
N ALA A 302 -6.11 7.87 11.80
CA ALA A 302 -7.09 6.82 11.77
C ALA A 302 -8.50 7.37 11.58
N ARG A 303 -8.86 8.45 12.29
CA ARG A 303 -10.18 9.09 12.16
C ARG A 303 -10.42 9.66 10.77
N ILE A 304 -9.45 10.40 10.22
CA ILE A 304 -9.58 11.00 8.88
C ILE A 304 -9.72 9.91 7.81
N GLU A 305 -8.87 8.88 7.87
CA GLU A 305 -8.89 7.80 6.88
C GLU A 305 -10.14 6.94 6.99
N HIS A 306 -10.56 6.59 8.20
CA HIS A 306 -11.80 5.83 8.44
C HIS A 306 -13.04 6.60 7.97
N ASN A 307 -13.12 7.90 8.26
CA ASN A 307 -14.22 8.75 7.79
C ASN A 307 -14.25 8.83 6.26
N ARG A 308 -13.08 8.94 5.61
CA ARG A 308 -12.98 8.97 4.14
C ARG A 308 -13.49 7.68 3.51
N LEU A 309 -13.06 6.53 4.03
CA LEU A 309 -13.45 5.21 3.55
C LEU A 309 -14.93 4.92 3.80
N THR A 310 -15.43 5.21 5.00
CA THR A 310 -16.84 5.02 5.37
C THR A 310 -17.76 5.97 4.60
N GLY A 311 -17.33 7.21 4.38
CA GLY A 311 -18.05 8.17 3.55
C GLY A 311 -18.20 7.67 2.12
N GLN A 312 -17.13 7.10 1.55
CA GLN A 312 -17.17 6.51 0.22
C GLN A 312 -18.02 5.23 0.17
N GLN A 313 -17.97 4.39 1.21
CA GLN A 313 -18.85 3.21 1.32
C GLN A 313 -20.32 3.62 1.33
N LYS A 314 -20.67 4.63 2.12
CA LYS A 314 -22.04 5.16 2.21
C LYS A 314 -22.56 5.61 0.84
N VAL A 315 -21.73 6.25 0.03
CA VAL A 315 -22.11 6.66 -1.33
C VAL A 315 -22.51 5.46 -2.20
N TYR A 316 -21.80 4.34 -2.10
CA TYR A 316 -22.17 3.10 -2.80
C TYR A 316 -23.39 2.41 -2.20
N ASP A 317 -23.59 2.52 -0.89
CA ASP A 317 -24.78 2.01 -0.22
C ASP A 317 -26.04 2.80 -0.65
N ASP A 318 -25.93 4.13 -0.71
CA ASP A 318 -27.00 5.03 -1.16
C ASP A 318 -27.35 4.76 -2.64
N MET A 319 -26.34 4.58 -3.51
CA MET A 319 -26.56 4.16 -4.91
C MET A 319 -27.28 2.81 -5.02
N ALA A 320 -26.99 1.87 -4.12
CA ALA A 320 -27.67 0.56 -4.13
C ALA A 320 -29.15 0.69 -3.76
N LEU A 321 -29.51 1.64 -2.89
CA LEU A 321 -30.89 1.95 -2.55
C LEU A 321 -31.63 2.63 -3.71
N GLU A 322 -30.96 3.54 -4.43
CA GLU A 322 -31.53 4.25 -5.58
C GLU A 322 -31.88 3.32 -6.77
N ILE A 323 -31.08 2.27 -6.99
CA ILE A 323 -31.32 1.30 -8.08
C ILE A 323 -32.62 0.50 -7.87
N GLY A 324 -33.11 0.35 -6.63
CA GLY A 324 -34.48 -0.08 -6.35
C GLY A 324 -34.86 -1.52 -6.77
N GLY A 325 -33.91 -2.44 -6.97
CA GLY A 325 -34.19 -3.85 -7.30
C GLY A 325 -32.99 -4.78 -7.13
N GLU A 326 -33.08 -5.72 -6.17
CA GLU A 326 -32.00 -6.65 -5.77
C GLU A 326 -31.60 -7.69 -6.82
N GLU A 327 -32.32 -7.78 -7.95
CA GLU A 327 -32.02 -8.71 -9.04
C GLU A 327 -31.64 -8.01 -10.35
N THR A 328 -31.57 -6.68 -10.35
CA THR A 328 -31.09 -5.95 -11.52
C THR A 328 -29.60 -6.21 -11.74
N LYS A 329 -29.19 -6.29 -12.99
CA LYS A 329 -27.78 -6.52 -13.36
C LYS A 329 -26.85 -5.45 -12.77
N GLU A 330 -27.33 -4.20 -12.75
CA GLU A 330 -26.61 -3.07 -12.16
C GLU A 330 -26.44 -3.21 -10.63
N TRP A 331 -27.46 -3.75 -9.94
CA TRP A 331 -27.34 -4.04 -8.51
C TRP A 331 -26.35 -5.16 -8.22
N LEU A 332 -26.34 -6.24 -9.02
CA LEU A 332 -25.38 -7.33 -8.86
C LEU A 332 -23.93 -6.86 -9.05
N GLU A 333 -23.69 -5.99 -10.03
CA GLU A 333 -22.39 -5.34 -10.26
C GLU A 333 -21.97 -4.47 -9.07
N LEU A 334 -22.88 -3.63 -8.58
CA LEU A 334 -22.61 -2.75 -7.46
C LEU A 334 -22.38 -3.55 -6.18
N LYS A 335 -23.11 -4.65 -5.97
CA LYS A 335 -22.89 -5.59 -4.87
C LYS A 335 -21.50 -6.21 -4.91
N SER A 336 -21.09 -6.75 -6.06
CA SER A 336 -19.73 -7.31 -6.23
C SER A 336 -18.66 -6.25 -5.97
N TYR A 337 -18.82 -5.03 -6.50
CA TYR A 337 -17.90 -3.94 -6.22
C TYR A 337 -17.86 -3.58 -4.73
N ARG A 338 -19.01 -3.50 -4.06
CA ARG A 338 -19.12 -3.23 -2.62
C ARG A 338 -18.44 -4.31 -1.77
N GLU A 339 -18.49 -5.57 -2.19
CA GLU A 339 -17.77 -6.66 -1.50
C GLU A 339 -16.24 -6.45 -1.55
N HIS A 340 -15.69 -6.14 -2.73
CA HIS A 340 -14.26 -5.83 -2.86
C HIS A 340 -13.88 -4.51 -2.14
N PHE A 341 -14.76 -3.53 -2.14
CA PHE A 341 -14.57 -2.30 -1.38
C PHE A 341 -14.55 -2.58 0.12
N ALA A 342 -15.47 -3.39 0.64
CA ALA A 342 -15.52 -3.78 2.06
C ALA A 342 -14.24 -4.52 2.49
N GLN A 343 -13.72 -5.43 1.66
CA GLN A 343 -12.42 -6.08 1.90
C GLN A 343 -11.28 -5.06 2.01
N ARG A 344 -11.30 -4.03 1.15
CA ARG A 344 -10.32 -2.95 1.18
C ARG A 344 -10.44 -2.10 2.46
N VAL A 345 -11.66 -1.77 2.88
CA VAL A 345 -11.94 -1.04 4.12
C VAL A 345 -11.45 -1.84 5.33
N GLU A 346 -11.79 -3.13 5.41
CA GLU A 346 -11.39 -4.00 6.52
C GLU A 346 -9.86 -4.10 6.63
N PHE A 347 -9.16 -4.26 5.50
CA PHE A 347 -7.70 -4.25 5.49
C PHE A 347 -7.12 -2.94 6.04
N GLU A 348 -7.66 -1.80 5.61
CA GLU A 348 -7.20 -0.48 6.06
C GLU A 348 -7.49 -0.24 7.55
N ASP A 349 -8.68 -0.61 8.03
CA ASP A 349 -9.05 -0.51 9.44
C ASP A 349 -8.12 -1.36 10.32
N ARG A 350 -7.83 -2.61 9.92
CA ARG A 350 -6.86 -3.47 10.63
C ARG A 350 -5.47 -2.84 10.67
N ARG A 351 -4.99 -2.27 9.55
CA ARG A 351 -3.69 -1.59 9.47
C ARG A 351 -3.63 -0.37 10.39
N LEU A 352 -4.69 0.45 10.40
CA LEU A 352 -4.80 1.64 11.25
C LEU A 352 -4.87 1.24 12.73
N PHE A 353 -5.65 0.22 13.07
CA PHE A 353 -5.78 -0.31 14.41
C PHE A 353 -4.43 -0.78 14.97
N VAL A 354 -3.69 -1.57 14.20
CA VAL A 354 -2.34 -2.03 14.59
C VAL A 354 -1.39 -0.87 14.81
N THR A 355 -1.46 0.15 13.96
CA THR A 355 -0.64 1.36 14.11
C THR A 355 -0.97 2.11 15.40
N LEU A 356 -2.26 2.22 15.75
CA LEU A 356 -2.74 2.89 16.96
C LEU A 356 -2.39 2.12 18.23
N VAL A 357 -2.55 0.78 18.23
CA VAL A 357 -2.12 -0.08 19.35
C VAL A 357 -0.61 0.00 19.54
N ASN A 358 0.16 0.02 18.44
CA ASN A 358 1.61 0.17 18.49
C ASN A 358 2.02 1.49 19.16
N THR A 359 1.51 2.64 18.71
CA THR A 359 1.90 3.94 19.29
C THR A 359 1.49 4.06 20.76
N GLN A 360 0.32 3.55 21.15
CA GLN A 360 -0.13 3.53 22.55
C GLN A 360 0.74 2.65 23.43
N THR A 361 1.06 1.44 22.97
CA THR A 361 1.91 0.49 23.73
C THR A 361 3.33 1.03 23.87
N LEU A 362 3.86 1.67 22.81
CA LEU A 362 5.16 2.34 22.86
C LEU A 362 5.15 3.50 23.86
N MET A 363 4.13 4.36 23.83
CA MET A 363 3.98 5.45 24.82
C MET A 363 3.91 4.90 26.25
N PHE A 364 3.11 3.86 26.48
CA PHE A 364 3.01 3.20 27.77
C PHE A 364 4.36 2.66 28.25
N GLY A 365 5.10 1.95 27.40
CA GLY A 365 6.45 1.47 27.72
C GLY A 365 7.44 2.61 28.00
N MET A 366 7.28 3.75 27.33
CA MET A 366 8.11 4.95 27.55
C MET A 366 7.82 5.66 28.86
N CYS A 367 6.60 5.57 29.41
CA CYS A 367 6.28 6.12 30.73
C CYS A 367 7.14 5.51 31.84
N PHE A 368 7.60 4.27 31.70
CA PHE A 368 8.52 3.63 32.66
C PHE A 368 9.94 4.21 32.64
N ALA A 369 10.29 4.96 31.60
CA ALA A 369 11.57 5.65 31.54
C ALA A 369 11.54 6.98 32.33
N PHE A 370 10.40 7.38 32.88
CA PHE A 370 10.27 8.66 33.58
C PHE A 370 11.26 8.77 34.75
N PRO A 371 11.97 9.91 34.92
CA PRO A 371 13.02 10.05 35.94
C PRO A 371 12.57 9.75 37.37
N ALA A 372 11.30 9.98 37.73
CA ALA A 372 10.78 9.63 39.05
C ALA A 372 10.86 8.12 39.36
N PHE A 373 10.92 7.26 38.33
CA PHE A 373 11.09 5.82 38.47
C PHE A 373 12.55 5.38 38.46
N ALA A 374 13.51 6.30 38.34
CA ALA A 374 14.94 5.97 38.32
C ALA A 374 15.44 5.33 39.64
N ALA A 375 14.70 5.50 40.74
CA ALA A 375 14.98 4.84 42.01
C ALA A 375 14.83 3.32 41.97
N SER A 376 14.06 2.78 41.01
CA SER A 376 13.90 1.34 40.82
C SER A 376 14.37 0.96 39.41
N PRO A 377 15.56 0.36 39.24
CA PRO A 377 16.08 0.01 37.91
C PRO A 377 15.22 -1.02 37.16
N LEU A 378 14.37 -1.76 37.89
CA LEU A 378 13.42 -2.71 37.32
C LEU A 378 12.39 -2.02 36.40
N LEU A 379 11.91 -0.82 36.77
CA LEU A 379 10.86 -0.13 36.01
C LEU A 379 11.36 0.28 34.61
N PRO A 380 12.48 1.03 34.44
CA PRO A 380 13.02 1.34 33.12
C PRO A 380 13.36 0.11 32.27
N PHE A 381 13.78 -0.99 32.91
CA PHE A 381 14.01 -2.26 32.21
C PHE A 381 12.74 -2.86 31.65
N LEU A 382 11.66 -2.96 32.45
CA LEU A 382 10.36 -3.42 31.96
C LEU A 382 9.85 -2.55 30.81
N GLY A 383 9.99 -1.22 30.93
CA GLY A 383 9.67 -0.29 29.85
C GLY A 383 10.45 -0.57 28.57
N ALA A 384 11.77 -0.73 28.67
CA ALA A 384 12.63 -1.06 27.53
C ALA A 384 12.26 -2.40 26.89
N LEU A 385 11.90 -3.40 27.71
CA LEU A 385 11.46 -4.72 27.25
C LEU A 385 10.14 -4.61 26.48
N ILE A 386 9.12 -3.94 27.03
CA ILE A 386 7.83 -3.69 26.38
C ILE A 386 8.03 -3.01 25.02
N VAL A 387 8.86 -1.96 24.99
CA VAL A 387 9.13 -1.22 23.74
C VAL A 387 9.79 -2.12 22.70
N LEU A 388 10.79 -2.91 23.08
CA LEU A 388 11.49 -3.81 22.17
C LEU A 388 10.57 -4.93 21.64
N THR A 389 9.83 -5.61 22.53
CA THR A 389 8.92 -6.70 22.14
C THR A 389 7.80 -6.21 21.24
N THR A 390 7.19 -5.07 21.59
CA THR A 390 6.14 -4.42 20.78
C THR A 390 6.65 -4.13 19.37
N THR A 391 7.87 -3.60 19.23
CA THR A 391 8.50 -3.34 17.93
C THR A 391 8.54 -4.58 17.06
N PHE A 392 9.01 -5.68 17.64
CA PHE A 392 9.20 -6.93 16.94
C PHE A 392 7.85 -7.53 16.53
N MET A 393 6.90 -7.60 17.47
CA MET A 393 5.57 -8.15 17.23
C MET A 393 4.80 -7.35 16.18
N VAL A 394 4.81 -6.02 16.28
CA VAL A 394 4.12 -5.14 15.31
C VAL A 394 4.75 -5.27 13.94
N ASN A 395 6.09 -5.30 13.82
CA ASN A 395 6.73 -5.47 12.52
C ASN A 395 6.34 -6.81 11.87
N ARG A 396 6.31 -7.91 12.64
CA ARG A 396 5.85 -9.21 12.15
C ARG A 396 4.39 -9.18 11.73
N HIS A 397 3.54 -8.54 12.52
CA HIS A 397 2.11 -8.45 12.22
C HIS A 397 1.84 -7.57 10.99
N LEU A 398 2.56 -6.46 10.81
CA LEU A 398 2.47 -5.63 9.60
C LEU A 398 2.96 -6.37 8.35
N GLN A 399 4.00 -7.20 8.46
CA GLN A 399 4.44 -8.07 7.36
C GLN A 399 3.37 -9.11 7.01
N ALA A 400 2.74 -9.75 8.01
CA ALA A 400 1.65 -10.69 7.80
C ALA A 400 0.41 -10.02 7.19
N LEU A 401 0.02 -8.84 7.68
CA LEU A 401 -1.05 -8.04 7.08
C LEU A 401 -0.72 -7.66 5.63
N GLY A 402 0.54 -7.35 5.33
CA GLY A 402 0.98 -7.06 3.96
C GLY A 402 0.70 -8.20 2.97
N GLN A 403 0.65 -9.46 3.43
CA GLN A 403 0.29 -10.62 2.62
C GLN A 403 -1.24 -10.74 2.39
N LEU A 404 -2.04 -10.16 3.29
CA LEU A 404 -3.51 -10.11 3.18
C LEU A 404 -4.01 -8.88 2.41
N ARG A 405 -3.10 -8.03 1.93
CA ARG A 405 -3.48 -6.85 1.14
C ARG A 405 -4.20 -7.31 -0.13
N PRO A 406 -5.37 -6.74 -0.47
CA PRO A 406 -6.04 -7.02 -1.74
C PRO A 406 -5.09 -6.76 -2.92
N VAL A 407 -4.99 -7.75 -3.82
CA VAL A 407 -4.06 -7.68 -4.96
C VAL A 407 -4.63 -6.70 -5.98
N ASP A 408 -3.95 -5.57 -6.15
CA ASP A 408 -4.33 -4.48 -7.05
C ASP A 408 -3.36 -4.32 -8.23
N ARG A 409 -2.31 -5.17 -8.31
CA ARG A 409 -1.28 -5.09 -9.35
C ARG A 409 -1.65 -5.88 -10.59
N VAL A 410 -2.14 -5.16 -11.59
CA VAL A 410 -2.59 -5.70 -12.88
C VAL A 410 -1.45 -6.32 -13.68
N ILE A 411 -0.20 -5.94 -13.44
CA ILE A 411 1.00 -6.56 -14.05
C ILE A 411 1.01 -8.09 -13.87
N ALA A 412 0.41 -8.61 -12.79
CA ALA A 412 0.28 -10.04 -12.56
C ALA A 412 -0.53 -10.76 -13.67
N LEU A 413 -1.37 -10.05 -14.42
CA LEU A 413 -2.07 -10.59 -15.59
C LEU A 413 -1.11 -10.91 -16.73
N ASN A 414 0.02 -10.20 -16.87
CA ASN A 414 0.94 -10.25 -18.02
C ASN A 414 2.20 -11.11 -17.78
N ASP A 415 2.29 -11.88 -16.69
CA ASP A 415 3.53 -12.59 -16.36
C ASP A 415 3.87 -13.68 -17.39
N LYS A 416 5.07 -13.58 -17.97
CA LYS A 416 5.60 -14.34 -19.12
C LYS A 416 6.14 -15.73 -18.74
N SER A 417 5.89 -16.20 -17.52
CA SER A 417 6.43 -17.45 -16.97
C SER A 417 5.71 -18.73 -17.42
N GLY A 418 4.75 -18.63 -18.35
CA GLY A 418 4.22 -19.78 -19.09
C GLY A 418 3.37 -20.77 -18.29
N LYS A 419 3.05 -20.48 -17.03
CA LYS A 419 1.98 -21.14 -16.25
C LYS A 419 1.04 -20.07 -15.72
N SER A 420 0.39 -19.41 -16.65
CA SER A 420 -0.46 -18.29 -16.33
C SER A 420 -1.88 -18.75 -16.03
N ILE A 421 -2.60 -17.91 -15.30
CA ILE A 421 -4.06 -17.76 -15.29
C ILE A 421 -4.65 -17.82 -16.74
N TYR A 422 -3.82 -17.62 -17.78
CA TYR A 422 -4.06 -17.90 -19.20
C TYR A 422 -4.44 -19.37 -19.53
N GLU A 423 -4.04 -20.38 -18.75
CA GLU A 423 -4.45 -21.78 -19.02
C GLU A 423 -5.86 -22.11 -18.50
N THR A 424 -6.32 -21.42 -17.45
CA THR A 424 -7.65 -21.66 -16.86
C THR A 424 -8.72 -20.69 -17.37
N GLY A 425 -8.33 -19.50 -17.86
CA GLY A 425 -9.26 -18.43 -18.26
C GLY A 425 -9.24 -18.01 -19.74
N LEU A 426 -8.29 -18.49 -20.58
CA LEU A 426 -8.10 -17.97 -21.94
C LEU A 426 -8.59 -18.84 -23.10
N THR A 427 -9.52 -19.77 -22.87
CA THR A 427 -10.35 -20.25 -23.98
C THR A 427 -11.30 -19.16 -24.49
N LEU A 428 -11.52 -18.08 -23.73
CA LEU A 428 -12.46 -17.00 -24.06
C LEU A 428 -11.92 -15.95 -25.08
N PHE A 429 -10.60 -15.78 -25.17
CA PHE A 429 -9.98 -14.67 -25.91
C PHE A 429 -9.06 -15.11 -27.07
N ARG A 430 -8.95 -16.42 -27.35
CA ARG A 430 -8.36 -16.88 -28.61
C ARG A 430 -9.32 -16.59 -29.77
N PRO A 431 -8.84 -16.09 -30.92
CA PRO A 431 -9.58 -16.20 -32.17
C PRO A 431 -9.91 -17.68 -32.38
N SER A 432 -11.16 -17.99 -32.73
CA SER A 432 -11.51 -19.35 -33.16
C SER A 432 -10.59 -19.73 -34.32
N GLU A 433 -9.73 -20.72 -34.13
CA GLU A 433 -9.02 -21.32 -35.26
C GLU A 433 -10.07 -21.78 -36.28
N PRO A 434 -9.87 -21.55 -37.59
CA PRO A 434 -10.76 -22.11 -38.60
C PRO A 434 -10.74 -23.62 -38.41
N THR A 435 -11.89 -24.20 -38.10
CA THR A 435 -12.03 -25.65 -38.04
C THR A 435 -11.76 -26.20 -39.43
N GLU A 436 -10.54 -26.68 -39.69
CA GLU A 436 -10.29 -27.51 -40.86
C GLU A 436 -11.19 -28.75 -40.77
N PRO A 437 -11.89 -29.13 -41.84
CA PRO A 437 -12.71 -30.32 -41.83
C PRO A 437 -11.84 -31.55 -41.57
N PRO A 438 -12.36 -32.57 -40.88
CA PRO A 438 -11.59 -33.72 -40.46
C PRO A 438 -10.97 -34.41 -41.68
N HIS A 439 -9.65 -34.51 -41.69
CA HIS A 439 -8.90 -35.30 -42.66
C HIS A 439 -9.17 -36.78 -42.35
N ASP A 440 -9.86 -37.47 -43.27
CA ASP A 440 -10.20 -38.89 -43.17
C ASP A 440 -8.96 -39.72 -43.51
N ASP A 441 -8.08 -39.92 -42.53
CA ASP A 441 -6.93 -40.82 -42.66
C ASP A 441 -7.38 -42.25 -42.35
N ARG A 442 -8.11 -42.83 -43.30
CA ARG A 442 -8.13 -44.28 -43.50
C ARG A 442 -7.23 -44.63 -44.67
N LEU A 443 -6.39 -45.65 -44.42
CA LEU A 443 -5.51 -46.37 -45.34
C LEU A 443 -4.05 -45.88 -45.37
N ARG A 444 -3.23 -46.47 -44.50
CA ARG A 444 -2.15 -47.38 -44.96
C ARG A 444 -1.47 -48.11 -43.80
N GLU A 445 -1.72 -49.42 -43.74
CA GLU A 445 -0.77 -50.42 -43.26
C GLU A 445 0.49 -50.39 -44.15
N ASP A 446 1.68 -50.44 -43.55
CA ASP A 446 2.53 -51.65 -43.60
C ASP A 446 3.91 -51.43 -42.94
N ASP A 447 4.20 -52.34 -42.01
CA ASP A 447 5.46 -52.98 -41.66
C ASP A 447 6.82 -52.27 -41.86
N SER A 448 7.57 -52.15 -40.75
CA SER A 448 8.85 -52.86 -40.64
C SER A 448 9.37 -52.96 -39.20
N ILE A 449 9.76 -54.19 -38.88
CA ILE A 449 10.37 -54.69 -37.65
C ILE A 449 11.89 -54.42 -37.66
N GLN A 450 12.47 -54.00 -36.53
CA GLN A 450 13.74 -54.52 -35.94
C GLN A 450 14.05 -53.78 -34.63
N MET A 451 13.89 -54.44 -33.47
CA MET A 451 14.92 -55.14 -32.67
C MET A 451 16.09 -54.28 -32.15
N GLY A 452 16.19 -54.18 -30.81
CA GLY A 452 17.45 -54.47 -30.11
C GLY A 452 17.83 -53.62 -28.88
N LYS A 453 17.82 -54.27 -27.72
CA LYS A 453 18.71 -54.12 -26.53
C LYS A 453 18.50 -52.88 -25.63
N SER A 454 17.93 -53.04 -24.42
CA SER A 454 18.54 -53.49 -23.15
C SER A 454 19.65 -52.57 -22.61
N ASP A 455 19.44 -51.87 -21.50
CA ASP A 455 19.93 -52.34 -20.19
C ASP A 455 19.48 -51.47 -18.99
N HIS A 456 19.54 -52.09 -17.81
CA HIS A 456 19.08 -51.68 -16.49
C HIS A 456 19.83 -50.52 -15.81
N ARG A 457 19.08 -49.79 -14.94
CA ARG A 457 19.36 -49.38 -13.53
C ARG A 457 18.58 -48.09 -13.26
N GLY A 458 17.57 -48.00 -12.39
CA GLY A 458 17.44 -48.57 -11.07
C GLY A 458 18.07 -47.62 -10.04
N LEU A 459 17.28 -46.72 -9.45
CA LEU A 459 17.46 -46.20 -8.09
C LEU A 459 16.20 -45.43 -7.64
N HIS A 460 15.47 -46.06 -6.73
CA HIS A 460 14.40 -45.50 -5.91
C HIS A 460 14.97 -44.46 -4.94
N HIS A 461 14.31 -43.32 -4.76
CA HIS A 461 14.26 -42.67 -3.44
C HIS A 461 12.87 -42.07 -3.16
N SER A 462 12.23 -42.77 -2.23
CA SER A 462 11.21 -42.41 -1.24
C SER A 462 10.67 -40.97 -1.23
N LYS A 463 9.36 -40.87 -1.46
CA LYS A 463 8.49 -39.75 -1.10
C LYS A 463 8.21 -39.80 0.41
N SER A 464 8.43 -38.70 1.12
CA SER A 464 7.85 -38.47 2.44
C SER A 464 7.04 -37.18 2.41
N ALA A 465 5.72 -37.32 2.47
CA ALA A 465 4.75 -36.25 2.64
C ALA A 465 4.73 -35.77 4.11
N PRO A 466 4.54 -34.47 4.39
CA PRO A 466 4.14 -34.02 5.72
C PRO A 466 2.61 -34.11 5.86
N GLY A 467 2.18 -34.74 6.96
CA GLY A 467 0.77 -34.94 7.31
C GLY A 467 0.04 -33.63 7.61
N PHE A 468 -1.16 -33.53 7.06
CA PHE A 468 -2.16 -32.54 7.41
C PHE A 468 -2.79 -32.89 8.76
N LEU A 469 -2.77 -31.93 9.69
CA LEU A 469 -3.55 -31.97 10.91
C LEU A 469 -4.99 -31.54 10.60
N GLU A 470 -5.90 -32.45 10.89
CA GLU A 470 -7.35 -32.34 10.78
C GLU A 470 -7.88 -31.48 11.96
N THR A 471 -8.31 -30.24 11.69
CA THR A 471 -9.00 -29.39 12.67
C THR A 471 -10.51 -29.47 12.45
N LYS A 472 -11.23 -30.06 13.41
CA LYS A 472 -12.70 -30.06 13.49
C LYS A 472 -13.26 -28.63 13.66
N PRO A 473 -14.45 -28.34 13.12
CA PRO A 473 -15.07 -27.03 13.23
C PRO A 473 -15.70 -26.82 14.62
N LEU A 474 -15.37 -25.70 15.25
CA LEU A 474 -16.01 -25.21 16.47
C LEU A 474 -17.26 -24.40 16.11
N ALA A 475 -18.31 -24.64 16.87
CA ALA A 475 -19.67 -24.17 16.68
C ALA A 475 -19.81 -22.64 16.77
N LYS A 476 -20.78 -22.14 15.99
CA LYS A 476 -21.34 -20.77 16.02
C LYS A 476 -21.80 -20.39 17.44
N SER A 477 -21.32 -19.24 17.90
CA SER A 477 -22.05 -18.39 18.85
C SER A 477 -21.59 -16.95 18.64
N ASP A 478 -22.37 -16.18 17.88
CA ASP A 478 -22.19 -14.75 17.72
C ASP A 478 -22.58 -14.02 19.01
N PRO A 479 -21.78 -13.06 19.52
CA PRO A 479 -22.30 -12.01 20.37
C PRO A 479 -22.64 -10.79 19.50
N VAL A 480 -23.90 -10.39 19.59
CA VAL A 480 -24.44 -9.12 19.08
C VAL A 480 -23.66 -7.96 19.74
N ILE A 481 -22.85 -7.25 18.94
CA ILE A 481 -22.26 -5.98 19.34
C ILE A 481 -23.22 -4.86 18.92
N LEU A 482 -23.88 -4.26 19.90
CA LEU A 482 -24.70 -3.05 19.72
C LEU A 482 -23.79 -1.85 19.39
N PRO A 483 -24.20 -0.96 18.46
CA PRO A 483 -23.42 0.23 18.14
C PRO A 483 -23.50 1.27 19.26
N PHE A 484 -22.33 1.73 19.69
CA PHE A 484 -22.17 2.91 20.54
C PHE A 484 -22.59 4.16 19.76
N THR A 485 -23.73 4.75 20.13
CA THR A 485 -24.10 6.11 19.74
C THR A 485 -23.37 7.10 20.64
N SER A 486 -22.46 7.89 20.08
CA SER A 486 -22.00 9.13 20.72
C SER A 486 -22.19 10.29 19.76
N ASN A 487 -23.35 10.93 19.89
CA ASN A 487 -23.60 12.30 19.47
C ASN A 487 -22.64 13.24 20.19
N THR A 488 -21.74 13.88 19.45
CA THR A 488 -21.28 15.23 19.78
C THR A 488 -20.86 15.92 18.50
N ALA A 489 -21.73 16.81 18.04
CA ALA A 489 -21.42 17.84 17.06
C ALA A 489 -20.40 18.81 17.66
N PHE A 490 -19.35 19.12 16.92
CA PHE A 490 -18.68 20.42 16.99
C PHE A 490 -18.30 20.83 15.57
N VAL A 491 -18.66 22.08 15.28
CA VAL A 491 -18.48 22.86 14.04
C VAL A 491 -17.03 22.89 13.60
#